data_AF-A0A8B8VDB9-F1
#
_entry.id   AF-A0A8B8VDB9-F1
#
_cell.length_a   1.000
_cell.length_b   1.000
_cell.length_c   1.000
_cell.angle_alpha   90.00
_cell.angle_beta   90.00
_cell.angle_gamma   90.00
#
_symmetry.space_group_name_H-M   'P 1'
#
loop_
_entity.id
_entity.type
_entity.pdbx_description
1 polymer ?
#
loop_
_entity_poly.entity_id
_entity_poly.type
_entity_poly.pdbx_seq_one_letter_code
_entity_poly.pdbx_strand_id
1 'polypeptide(L)'
;MQRRSWAQASSKREARAQGCVGSGLRRATPPPAPHHLSFVLTLDSMFPKAALLLGLTVVGIHVRTIQKEFVDISKDHDYFAVSVEFAVAWFNSGREEGHAYKLLEVRRAQQKKWKMIYLMDPELGRTICKKYDEDIDNCPLQEGPEEKKVSCTITVDSRPWFTQFTLLNSTCRQQKWGEEFPAPTAAPFLLKNEGLES
;
A
#
# COMPACT_ATOMS: atom_id res chain seq x y z
N MET A 1 -1.17 6.30 -45.24
CA MET A 1 -0.29 5.28 -45.88
C MET A 1 -0.69 3.90 -45.40
N GLN A 2 -0.65 2.92 -46.32
CA GLN A 2 -1.40 1.67 -46.40
C GLN A 2 -1.49 0.74 -45.17
N ARG A 3 -2.70 0.20 -44.99
CA ARG A 3 -3.02 -1.14 -44.45
C ARG A 3 -2.32 -2.22 -45.28
N ARG A 4 -1.72 -3.25 -44.66
CA ARG A 4 -1.30 -4.48 -45.34
C ARG A 4 -2.23 -5.63 -44.95
N SER A 5 -3.11 -5.98 -45.88
CA SER A 5 -3.82 -7.26 -45.95
C SER A 5 -3.00 -8.18 -46.87
N TRP A 6 -2.74 -9.41 -46.45
CA TRP A 6 -2.15 -10.44 -47.31
C TRP A 6 -3.27 -11.34 -47.84
N ALA A 7 -3.48 -11.28 -49.15
CA ALA A 7 -4.31 -12.20 -49.90
C ALA A 7 -3.55 -13.51 -50.14
N GLN A 8 -4.21 -14.65 -49.92
CA GLN A 8 -3.72 -15.97 -50.27
C GLN A 8 -4.02 -16.26 -51.75
N ALA A 9 -2.97 -16.59 -52.51
CA ALA A 9 -3.04 -16.94 -53.92
C ALA A 9 -3.54 -18.38 -54.12
N SER A 10 -4.52 -18.55 -55.00
CA SER A 10 -4.96 -19.86 -55.50
C SER A 10 -3.97 -20.40 -56.52
N SER A 11 -3.60 -21.67 -56.42
CA SER A 11 -2.92 -22.40 -57.51
C SER A 11 -3.77 -23.59 -57.93
N LYS A 12 -4.16 -23.55 -59.20
CA LYS A 12 -4.92 -24.55 -59.94
C LYS A 12 -3.95 -25.30 -60.85
N ARG A 13 -4.03 -26.64 -60.87
CA ARG A 13 -3.62 -27.59 -61.94
C ARG A 13 -3.56 -29.00 -61.31
N GLU A 14 -3.87 -30.11 -61.96
CA GLU A 14 -4.48 -30.46 -63.24
C GLU A 14 -4.77 -31.96 -63.11
N ALA A 15 -5.92 -32.44 -63.61
CA ALA A 15 -6.30 -33.84 -63.53
C ALA A 15 -5.58 -34.66 -64.61
N ARG A 16 -5.09 -35.85 -64.25
CA ARG A 16 -4.78 -36.91 -65.22
C ARG A 16 -5.35 -38.23 -64.74
N ALA A 17 -6.33 -38.71 -65.48
CA ALA A 17 -6.95 -40.02 -65.31
C ALA A 17 -6.08 -41.10 -65.94
N GLN A 18 -5.90 -42.22 -65.23
CA GLN A 18 -5.60 -43.54 -65.79
C GLN A 18 -6.39 -44.56 -64.97
N GLY A 19 -7.34 -45.22 -65.63
CA GLY A 19 -8.14 -46.28 -65.02
C GLY A 19 -7.42 -47.62 -65.06
N CYS A 20 -7.84 -48.52 -64.18
CA CYS A 20 -7.81 -49.96 -64.41
C CYS A 20 -9.00 -50.62 -63.70
N VAL A 21 -9.60 -51.55 -64.41
CA VAL A 21 -10.75 -52.39 -64.10
C VAL A 21 -10.39 -53.44 -63.04
N GLY A 22 -11.35 -53.82 -62.18
CA GLY A 22 -11.16 -54.98 -61.31
C GLY A 22 -12.27 -55.17 -60.27
N SER A 23 -13.32 -55.87 -60.67
CA SER A 23 -14.48 -56.27 -59.87
C SER A 23 -14.10 -57.11 -58.64
N GLY A 24 -14.63 -56.76 -57.47
CA GLY A 24 -14.52 -57.58 -56.26
C GLY A 24 -15.55 -57.15 -55.21
N LEU A 25 -16.64 -57.91 -55.12
CA LEU A 25 -17.73 -57.72 -54.17
C LEU A 25 -17.20 -57.81 -52.72
N ARG A 26 -17.02 -56.68 -52.02
CA ARG A 26 -16.74 -56.67 -50.57
C ARG A 26 -18.04 -56.59 -49.80
N ARG A 27 -18.25 -57.61 -48.96
CA ARG A 27 -19.37 -57.79 -48.04
C ARG A 27 -19.44 -56.59 -47.08
N ALA A 28 -20.57 -55.90 -47.04
CA ALA A 28 -20.80 -54.77 -46.13
C ALA A 28 -20.87 -55.29 -44.68
N THR A 29 -20.00 -54.77 -43.82
CA THR A 29 -20.10 -54.94 -42.36
C THR A 29 -21.17 -54.00 -41.81
N PRO A 30 -22.01 -54.42 -40.83
CA PRO A 30 -23.00 -53.54 -40.23
C PRO A 30 -22.30 -52.40 -39.45
N PRO A 31 -22.91 -51.20 -39.37
CA PRO A 31 -22.34 -50.10 -38.62
C PRO A 31 -22.26 -50.46 -37.12
N PRO A 32 -21.17 -50.07 -36.42
CA PRO A 32 -21.11 -50.26 -34.97
C PRO A 32 -22.19 -49.41 -34.29
N ALA A 33 -22.81 -49.98 -33.26
CA ALA A 33 -23.78 -49.29 -32.42
C ALA A 33 -23.17 -48.00 -31.83
N PRO A 34 -23.97 -46.93 -31.60
CA PRO A 34 -23.44 -45.71 -31.03
C PRO A 34 -22.97 -46.00 -29.61
N HIS A 35 -21.66 -45.92 -29.39
CA HIS A 35 -21.12 -45.87 -28.05
C HIS A 35 -21.65 -44.58 -27.40
N HIS A 36 -22.57 -44.76 -26.46
CA HIS A 36 -22.97 -43.71 -25.54
C HIS A 36 -21.73 -43.41 -24.67
N LEU A 37 -20.87 -42.51 -25.13
CA LEU A 37 -19.84 -41.90 -24.31
C LEU A 37 -20.59 -41.10 -23.25
N SER A 38 -20.83 -41.74 -22.12
CA SER A 38 -21.16 -41.04 -20.88
C SER A 38 -19.97 -40.13 -20.59
N PHE A 39 -20.03 -38.90 -21.10
CA PHE A 39 -19.21 -37.79 -20.63
C PHE A 39 -19.66 -37.48 -19.20
N VAL A 40 -19.26 -38.34 -18.26
CA VAL A 40 -19.09 -37.90 -16.89
C VAL A 40 -17.86 -37.01 -16.95
N LEU A 41 -18.05 -35.73 -17.26
CA LEU A 41 -17.08 -34.70 -16.90
C LEU A 41 -16.94 -34.84 -15.38
N THR A 42 -15.87 -35.51 -14.94
CA THR A 42 -15.62 -35.79 -13.53
C THR A 42 -15.41 -34.47 -12.82
N LEU A 43 -16.52 -33.98 -12.26
CA LEU A 43 -16.60 -32.77 -11.44
C LEU A 43 -15.52 -32.84 -10.32
N ASP A 44 -15.22 -34.07 -9.87
CA ASP A 44 -14.19 -34.43 -8.89
C ASP A 44 -12.76 -33.99 -9.26
N SER A 45 -12.40 -33.89 -10.55
CA SER A 45 -11.06 -33.44 -10.96
C SER A 45 -10.92 -31.92 -11.01
N MET A 46 -12.05 -31.21 -11.07
CA MET A 46 -12.12 -29.76 -11.18
C MET A 46 -12.20 -29.08 -9.81
N PHE A 47 -12.83 -29.72 -8.82
CA PHE A 47 -12.91 -29.24 -7.45
C PHE A 47 -11.57 -29.00 -6.76
N PRO A 48 -10.57 -29.92 -6.76
CA PRO A 48 -9.31 -29.69 -6.05
C PRO A 48 -8.50 -28.56 -6.70
N LYS A 49 -8.55 -28.43 -8.02
CA LYS A 49 -7.90 -27.33 -8.76
C LYS A 49 -8.60 -26.00 -8.50
N ALA A 50 -9.93 -25.98 -8.52
CA ALA A 50 -10.71 -24.79 -8.19
C ALA A 50 -10.49 -24.36 -6.72
N ALA A 51 -10.51 -25.30 -5.78
CA ALA A 51 -10.23 -25.05 -4.37
C ALA A 51 -8.81 -24.54 -4.15
N LEU A 52 -7.80 -25.09 -4.84
CA LEU A 52 -6.42 -24.60 -4.78
C LEU A 52 -6.32 -23.16 -5.31
N LEU A 53 -6.93 -22.87 -6.46
CA LEU A 53 -6.94 -21.52 -7.02
C LEU A 53 -7.65 -20.52 -6.11
N LEU A 54 -8.80 -20.88 -5.55
CA LEU A 54 -9.54 -20.06 -4.58
C LEU A 54 -8.73 -19.86 -3.29
N GLY A 55 -8.06 -20.90 -2.80
CA GLY A 55 -7.17 -20.80 -1.63
C GLY A 55 -6.03 -19.82 -1.87
N LEU A 56 -5.34 -19.92 -3.02
CA LEU A 56 -4.24 -19.02 -3.38
C LEU A 56 -4.70 -17.57 -3.56
N THR A 57 -5.87 -17.33 -4.15
CA THR A 57 -6.41 -15.96 -4.28
C THR A 57 -6.74 -15.36 -2.92
N VAL A 58 -7.37 -16.13 -2.03
CA VAL A 58 -7.67 -15.69 -0.65
C VAL A 58 -6.39 -15.37 0.11
N VAL A 59 -5.37 -16.23 0.06
CA VAL A 59 -4.06 -15.98 0.68
C VAL A 59 -3.40 -14.72 0.09
N GLY A 60 -3.42 -14.59 -1.24
CA GLY A 60 -2.86 -13.43 -1.92
C GLY A 60 -3.54 -12.11 -1.54
N ILE A 61 -4.86 -12.12 -1.37
CA ILE A 61 -5.63 -10.98 -0.86
C ILE A 61 -5.22 -10.67 0.58
N HIS A 62 -5.16 -11.68 1.45
CA HIS A 62 -4.81 -11.50 2.87
C HIS A 62 -3.42 -10.88 3.06
N VAL A 63 -2.41 -11.40 2.34
CA VAL A 63 -1.04 -10.86 2.37
C VAL A 63 -0.99 -9.40 1.90
N ARG A 64 -1.73 -9.05 0.84
CA ARG A 64 -1.79 -7.67 0.33
C ARG A 64 -2.41 -6.71 1.35
N THR A 65 -3.44 -7.14 2.07
CA THR A 65 -4.09 -6.33 3.11
C THR A 65 -3.14 -6.09 4.27
N ILE A 66 -2.48 -7.15 4.77
CA ILE A 66 -1.48 -7.06 5.85
C ILE A 66 -0.34 -6.12 5.50
N GLN A 67 0.17 -6.17 4.27
CA GLN A 67 1.24 -5.28 3.83
C GLN A 67 0.85 -3.80 3.74
N LYS A 68 -0.44 -3.46 3.78
CA LYS A 68 -0.93 -2.07 3.80
C LYS A 68 -1.15 -1.53 5.21
N GLU A 69 -1.14 -2.40 6.21
CA GLU A 69 -1.43 -2.06 7.59
C GLU A 69 -0.25 -1.30 8.22
N PHE A 70 -0.59 -0.20 8.89
CA PHE A 70 0.30 0.49 9.81
C PHE A 70 0.01 -0.01 11.23
N VAL A 71 1.07 -0.35 11.96
CA VAL A 71 1.01 -0.77 13.35
C VAL A 71 1.69 0.29 14.21
N ASP A 72 1.14 0.54 15.40
CA ASP A 72 1.76 1.43 16.36
C ASP A 72 3.10 0.85 16.82
N ILE A 73 4.10 1.73 16.93
CA ILE A 73 5.43 1.40 17.43
C ILE A 73 5.81 2.37 18.55
N SER A 74 6.81 2.01 19.33
CA SER A 74 7.36 2.92 20.32
C SER A 74 8.13 4.06 19.64
N LYS A 75 8.09 5.25 20.26
CA LYS A 75 8.75 6.46 19.76
C LYS A 75 10.28 6.37 19.83
N ASP A 76 10.80 5.49 20.68
CA ASP A 76 12.23 5.21 20.85
C ASP A 76 12.77 4.13 19.90
N HIS A 77 11.95 3.59 18.99
CA HIS A 77 12.44 2.62 18.01
C HIS A 77 13.53 3.28 17.13
N ASP A 78 14.75 2.74 17.16
CA ASP A 78 15.96 3.36 16.59
C ASP A 78 15.75 4.03 15.21
N TYR A 79 15.31 3.26 14.21
CA TYR A 79 15.13 3.80 12.85
C TYR A 79 13.93 4.74 12.72
N PHE A 80 12.95 4.65 13.62
CA PHE A 80 11.87 5.63 13.70
C PHE A 80 12.38 6.98 14.20
N ALA A 81 13.15 7.01 15.29
CA ALA A 81 13.72 8.24 15.84
C ALA A 81 14.58 8.97 14.80
N VAL A 82 15.47 8.26 14.11
CA VAL A 82 16.28 8.84 13.02
C VAL A 82 15.40 9.30 11.84
N SER A 83 14.29 8.61 11.55
CA SER A 83 13.34 9.06 10.51
C SER A 83 12.61 10.34 10.91
N VAL A 84 12.37 10.57 12.20
CA VAL A 84 11.81 11.82 12.72
C VAL A 84 12.81 12.96 12.55
N GLU A 85 14.09 12.76 12.88
CA GLU A 85 15.15 13.75 12.65
C GLU A 85 15.24 14.12 11.16
N PHE A 86 15.23 13.13 10.28
CA PHE A 86 15.15 13.35 8.83
C PHE A 86 13.93 14.19 8.44
N ALA A 87 12.75 13.91 9.00
CA ALA A 87 11.53 14.64 8.71
C ALA A 87 11.62 16.11 9.16
N VAL A 88 12.22 16.39 10.32
CA VAL A 88 12.45 17.74 10.83
C VAL A 88 13.44 18.49 9.93
N ALA A 89 14.56 17.85 9.56
CA ALA A 89 15.54 18.42 8.65
C ALA A 89 14.92 18.74 7.29
N TRP A 90 14.16 17.80 6.71
CA TRP A 90 13.43 18.01 5.46
C TRP A 90 12.46 19.19 5.53
N PHE A 91 11.69 19.30 6.63
CA PHE A 91 10.76 20.40 6.85
C PHE A 91 11.49 21.76 6.87
N ASN A 92 12.64 21.82 7.55
CA ASN A 92 13.47 23.02 7.60
C ASN A 92 14.07 23.37 6.24
N SER A 93 14.49 22.40 5.42
CA SER A 93 15.03 22.67 4.08
C SER A 93 13.98 23.12 3.06
N GLY A 94 12.72 22.68 3.18
CA GLY A 94 11.71 22.87 2.12
C GLY A 94 10.95 24.20 2.11
N ARG A 95 11.04 25.03 3.16
CA ARG A 95 10.28 26.28 3.28
C ARG A 95 11.09 27.53 2.92
N GLU A 96 10.43 28.54 2.38
CA GLU A 96 11.07 29.83 2.06
C GLU A 96 11.26 30.73 3.30
N GLU A 97 10.39 30.60 4.31
CA GLU A 97 10.53 31.33 5.59
C GLU A 97 11.92 31.09 6.21
N GLY A 98 12.58 32.15 6.67
CA GLY A 98 13.99 32.12 7.09
C GLY A 98 14.27 31.50 8.46
N HIS A 99 13.26 31.14 9.25
CA HIS A 99 13.41 30.58 10.60
C HIS A 99 13.52 29.06 10.63
N ALA A 100 14.31 28.53 11.56
CA ALA A 100 14.35 27.11 11.85
C ALA A 100 13.19 26.68 12.77
N TYR A 101 12.77 25.43 12.63
CA TYR A 101 11.78 24.78 13.49
C TYR A 101 12.38 23.59 14.21
N LYS A 102 11.93 23.36 15.45
CA LYS A 102 12.33 22.23 16.29
C LYS A 102 11.17 21.30 16.56
N LEU A 103 11.49 20.03 16.81
CA LEU A 103 10.52 19.05 17.28
C LEU A 103 10.08 19.39 18.71
N LEU A 104 8.77 19.47 18.93
CA LEU A 104 8.15 19.59 20.24
C LEU A 104 7.73 18.22 20.76
N GLU A 105 7.00 17.47 19.93
CA GLU A 105 6.50 16.15 20.26
C GLU A 105 6.20 15.36 18.98
N VAL A 106 6.17 14.03 19.10
CA VAL A 106 5.59 13.14 18.09
C VAL A 106 4.26 12.62 18.61
N ARG A 107 3.13 13.00 17.98
CA ARG A 107 1.78 12.54 18.38
C ARG A 107 1.48 11.11 17.95
N ARG A 108 1.98 10.70 16.79
CA ARG A 108 1.79 9.36 16.22
C ARG A 108 3.12 8.75 15.80
N ALA A 109 3.31 7.48 16.12
CA ALA A 109 4.44 6.68 15.71
C ALA A 109 3.96 5.33 15.18
N GLN A 110 3.96 5.17 13.86
CA GLN A 110 3.48 3.97 13.20
C GLN A 110 4.47 3.47 12.17
N GLN A 111 4.51 2.15 11.98
CA GLN A 111 5.31 1.49 10.96
C GLN A 111 4.44 0.62 10.08
N LYS A 112 4.70 0.64 8.78
CA LYS A 112 4.08 -0.27 7.83
C LYS A 112 4.60 -1.69 8.02
N LYS A 113 3.72 -2.66 8.20
CA LYS A 113 4.11 -4.03 8.53
C LYS A 113 5.11 -4.61 7.51
N TRP A 114 6.18 -5.22 8.01
CA TRP A 114 7.30 -5.78 7.23
C TRP A 114 8.12 -4.79 6.39
N LYS A 115 7.90 -3.47 6.53
CA LYS A 115 8.64 -2.44 5.81
C LYS A 115 9.14 -1.38 6.78
N MET A 116 10.29 -0.77 6.51
CA MET A 116 10.79 0.37 7.27
C MET A 116 10.18 1.68 6.72
N ILE A 117 8.85 1.68 6.55
CA ILE A 117 8.08 2.86 6.15
C ILE A 117 7.35 3.35 7.39
N TYR A 118 7.68 4.57 7.81
CA TYR A 118 7.17 5.17 9.04
C TYR A 118 6.14 6.24 8.72
N LEU A 119 5.00 6.18 9.41
CA LEU A 119 4.00 7.24 9.45
C LEU A 119 4.10 7.92 10.82
N MET A 120 4.29 9.23 10.80
CA MET A 120 4.53 10.02 12.01
C MET A 120 3.75 11.32 11.97
N ASP A 121 3.33 11.77 13.16
CA ASP A 121 2.70 13.08 13.33
C ASP A 121 3.55 14.00 14.22
N PRO A 122 4.64 14.61 13.72
CA PRO A 122 5.46 15.52 14.51
C PRO A 122 4.77 16.89 14.67
N GLU A 123 4.88 17.44 15.87
CA GLU A 123 4.59 18.84 16.18
C GLU A 123 5.89 19.61 16.22
N LEU A 124 5.93 20.71 15.46
CA LEU A 124 7.11 21.55 15.28
C LEU A 124 6.85 22.95 15.83
N GLY A 125 7.83 23.52 16.52
CA GLY A 125 7.79 24.89 17.04
C GLY A 125 8.81 25.77 16.34
N ARG A 126 8.42 27.00 15.99
CA ARG A 126 9.34 27.99 15.44
C ARG A 126 10.40 28.35 16.48
N THR A 127 11.63 28.53 16.03
CA THR A 127 12.75 28.99 16.85
C THR A 127 13.12 30.44 16.52
N ILE A 128 13.93 31.04 17.39
CA ILE A 128 14.48 32.39 17.14
C ILE A 128 15.55 32.39 16.05
N CYS A 129 16.18 31.23 15.78
CA CYS A 129 17.29 31.12 14.83
C CYS A 129 16.80 31.02 13.40
N LYS A 130 17.70 31.39 12.49
CA LYS A 130 17.55 31.19 11.06
C LYS A 130 17.99 29.78 10.67
N LYS A 131 17.55 29.35 9.49
CA LYS A 131 17.77 28.00 8.95
C LYS A 131 19.22 27.59 8.72
N TYR A 132 20.13 28.54 8.67
CA TYR A 132 21.55 28.32 8.39
C TYR A 132 22.44 28.86 9.50
N ASP A 133 21.85 29.14 10.67
CA ASP A 133 22.64 29.49 11.84
C ASP A 133 23.42 28.26 12.31
N GLU A 134 24.63 28.49 12.82
CA GLU A 134 25.43 27.46 13.46
C GLU A 134 24.68 27.04 14.75
N ASP A 135 24.49 25.74 14.94
CA ASP A 135 23.82 25.16 16.13
C ASP A 135 22.29 25.36 16.24
N ILE A 136 21.56 24.91 15.21
CA ILE A 136 20.08 24.84 15.25
C ILE A 136 19.60 23.91 16.37
N ASP A 137 20.36 22.88 16.72
CA ASP A 137 19.97 21.88 17.72
C ASP A 137 19.88 22.44 19.14
N ASN A 138 20.65 23.49 19.48
CA ASN A 138 20.54 24.20 20.77
C ASN A 138 19.68 25.48 20.71
N CYS A 139 19.15 25.86 19.53
CA CYS A 139 18.37 27.08 19.37
C CYS A 139 17.06 27.12 20.21
N PRO A 140 16.79 28.18 21.00
CA PRO A 140 15.56 28.24 21.78
C PRO A 140 14.31 28.47 20.91
N LEU A 141 13.16 28.03 21.43
CA LEU A 141 11.86 28.27 20.80
C LEU A 141 11.51 29.76 20.81
N GLN A 142 10.76 30.19 19.79
CA GLN A 142 10.22 31.54 19.71
C GLN A 142 9.03 31.67 20.66
N GLU A 143 9.14 32.55 21.65
CA GLU A 143 8.07 32.84 22.60
C GLU A 143 7.31 34.12 22.20
N GLY A 144 6.10 34.27 22.77
CA GLY A 144 5.29 35.48 22.65
C GLY A 144 4.41 35.52 21.39
N PRO A 145 4.04 36.72 20.91
CA PRO A 145 3.11 36.89 19.79
C PRO A 145 3.58 36.25 18.47
N GLU A 146 4.87 35.97 18.35
CA GLU A 146 5.50 35.36 17.18
C GLU A 146 5.64 33.83 17.25
N GLU A 147 5.17 33.21 18.35
CA GLU A 147 5.14 31.77 18.50
C GLU A 147 4.29 31.14 17.38
N LYS A 148 4.86 30.14 16.72
CA LYS A 148 4.17 29.36 15.67
C LYS A 148 4.40 27.89 15.92
N LYS A 149 3.31 27.13 15.99
CA LYS A 149 3.33 25.65 15.99
C LYS A 149 2.79 25.12 14.69
N VAL A 150 3.36 24.01 14.22
CA VAL A 150 2.94 23.32 13.00
C VAL A 150 2.81 21.84 13.31
N SER A 151 1.63 21.28 13.08
CA SER A 151 1.42 19.84 13.12
C SER A 151 1.56 19.28 11.71
N CYS A 152 2.34 18.22 11.56
CA CYS A 152 2.52 17.54 10.30
C CYS A 152 2.06 16.08 10.41
N THR A 153 1.68 15.50 9.28
CA THR A 153 1.56 14.06 9.05
C THR A 153 2.53 13.72 7.92
N ILE A 154 3.54 12.92 8.25
CA ILE A 154 4.68 12.65 7.37
C ILE A 154 4.86 11.14 7.22
N THR A 155 5.17 10.70 6.01
CA THR A 155 5.54 9.31 5.72
C THR A 155 6.95 9.25 5.13
N VAL A 156 7.81 8.43 5.73
CA VAL A 156 9.23 8.26 5.32
C VAL A 156 9.51 6.80 5.01
N ASP A 157 10.11 6.51 3.86
CA ASP A 157 10.78 5.22 3.57
C ASP A 157 12.21 5.30 4.08
N SER A 158 12.56 4.47 5.05
CA SER A 158 13.91 4.34 5.57
C SER A 158 14.55 3.08 5.02
N ARG A 159 15.77 3.22 4.49
CA ARG A 159 16.60 2.12 4.01
C ARG A 159 17.95 2.18 4.69
N PRO A 160 18.05 1.68 5.95
CA PRO A 160 19.26 1.81 6.76
C PRO A 160 20.50 1.23 6.11
N TRP A 161 20.38 0.09 5.40
CA TRP A 161 21.49 -0.56 4.68
C TRP A 161 22.11 0.30 3.58
N PHE A 162 21.37 1.28 3.08
CA PHE A 162 21.82 2.22 2.05
C PHE A 162 21.94 3.64 2.61
N THR A 163 21.80 3.83 3.93
CA THR A 163 21.79 5.14 4.60
C THR A 163 20.87 6.14 3.91
N GLN A 164 19.73 5.66 3.39
CA GLN A 164 18.84 6.44 2.54
C GLN A 164 17.50 6.61 3.22
N PHE A 165 17.01 7.84 3.21
CA PHE A 165 15.68 8.22 3.64
C PHE A 165 14.96 8.90 2.49
N THR A 166 13.69 8.59 2.28
CA THR A 166 12.88 9.19 1.22
C THR A 166 11.55 9.62 1.79
N LEU A 167 11.23 10.91 1.62
CA LEU A 167 9.90 11.40 1.92
C LEU A 167 8.90 10.83 0.90
N LEU A 168 7.89 10.12 1.40
CA LEU A 168 6.80 9.59 0.58
C LEU A 168 5.59 10.52 0.55
N ASN A 169 5.27 11.15 1.70
CA ASN A 169 4.15 12.07 1.82
C ASN A 169 4.41 13.05 2.98
N SER A 170 3.92 14.27 2.83
CA SER A 170 3.91 15.29 3.88
C SER A 170 2.66 16.15 3.77
N THR A 171 1.94 16.31 4.87
CA THR A 171 0.87 17.29 5.00
C THR A 171 1.08 18.05 6.31
N CYS A 172 1.19 19.38 6.27
CA CYS A 172 1.44 20.19 7.46
C CYS A 172 0.38 21.29 7.60
N ARG A 173 -0.02 21.58 8.84
CA ARG A 173 -0.99 22.62 9.19
C ARG A 173 -0.45 23.46 10.34
N GLN A 174 -0.51 24.78 10.18
CA GLN A 174 -0.16 25.69 11.27
C GLN A 174 -1.28 25.71 12.30
N GLN A 175 -0.93 25.57 13.58
CA GLN A 175 -1.86 25.75 14.68
C GLN A 175 -2.02 27.26 14.93
N LYS A 176 -3.25 27.72 15.10
CA LYS A 176 -3.53 29.08 15.56
C LYS A 176 -3.46 29.08 17.09
N TRP A 177 -2.68 29.98 17.65
CA TRP A 177 -2.62 30.18 19.10
C TRP A 177 -4.00 30.65 19.61
N GLY A 178 -4.59 29.94 20.57
CA GLY A 178 -5.85 30.32 21.23
C GLY A 178 -7.09 29.46 20.93
N GLU A 179 -6.99 28.40 20.10
CA GLU A 179 -8.02 27.36 20.00
C GLU A 179 -7.61 26.16 20.85
N GLU A 180 -8.08 26.14 22.11
CA GLU A 180 -8.04 24.97 22.98
C GLU A 180 -8.82 23.83 22.30
N PHE A 181 -8.14 22.77 21.88
CA PHE A 181 -8.82 21.55 21.49
C PHE A 181 -9.61 21.04 22.70
N PRO A 182 -10.93 20.78 22.62
CA PRO A 182 -11.64 20.21 23.74
C PRO A 182 -10.97 18.89 24.08
N ALA A 183 -10.47 18.79 25.32
CA ALA A 183 -9.94 17.55 25.87
C ALA A 183 -10.95 16.42 25.59
N PRO A 184 -10.49 15.20 25.27
CA PRO A 184 -11.39 14.06 25.20
C PRO A 184 -12.08 13.96 26.56
N THR A 185 -13.37 14.25 26.58
CA THR A 185 -14.20 14.22 27.78
C THR A 185 -14.16 12.80 28.31
N ALA A 186 -13.32 12.58 29.32
CA ALA A 186 -13.41 11.42 30.17
C ALA A 186 -14.76 11.53 30.88
N ALA A 187 -15.74 10.77 30.42
CA ALA A 187 -17.02 10.63 31.10
C ALA A 187 -16.74 10.14 32.54
N PRO A 188 -17.26 10.81 33.58
CA PRO A 188 -17.12 10.32 34.93
C PRO A 188 -17.89 9.01 35.07
N PHE A 189 -17.20 7.93 35.44
CA PHE A 189 -17.83 6.76 36.04
C PHE A 189 -18.48 7.20 37.35
N LEU A 190 -19.78 7.50 37.33
CA LEU A 190 -20.57 7.60 38.55
C LEU A 190 -20.95 6.18 38.99
N LEU A 191 -20.23 5.69 40.00
CA LEU A 191 -20.68 4.61 40.88
C LEU A 191 -21.93 5.08 41.61
N LYS A 192 -23.10 4.57 41.18
CA LYS A 192 -24.36 4.72 41.91
C LYS A 192 -24.42 3.64 42.98
N ASN A 193 -24.04 3.98 44.21
CA ASN A 193 -24.37 3.20 45.40
C ASN A 193 -25.74 3.68 45.89
N GLU A 194 -26.81 2.92 45.61
CA GLU A 194 -28.07 3.05 46.34
C GLU A 194 -28.15 1.91 47.34
N GLY A 195 -28.00 2.27 48.62
CA GLY A 195 -28.06 1.37 49.75
C GLY A 195 -28.33 2.15 51.02
N LEU A 196 -29.59 2.05 51.46
CA LEU A 196 -30.06 2.06 52.85
C LEU A 196 -30.20 3.40 53.60
N GLU A 197 -31.46 3.71 53.90
CA GLU A 197 -32.08 4.33 55.10
C GLU A 197 -33.36 5.02 54.59
N SER A 198 -34.56 4.89 55.13
CA SER A 198 -35.15 4.22 56.30
C SER A 198 -36.66 4.12 56.03
#